data_AF-A0A944GY28-F1
#
_entry.id   AF-A0A944GY28-F1
#
_cell.length_a   1.000
_cell.length_b   1.000
_cell.length_c   1.000
_cell.angle_alpha   90.00
_cell.angle_beta   90.00
_cell.angle_gamma   90.00
#
_symmetry.space_group_name_H-M   'P 1'
#
loop_
_entity.id
_entity.type
_entity.pdbx_description
1 polymer ?
#
loop_
_entity_poly.entity_id
_entity_poly.type
_entity_poly.pdbx_seq_one_letter_code
_entity_poly.pdbx_strand_id
1 'polypeptide(L)'
;MKTKLILVEGLPGSGKSTTAKLIHEILTGNNVEAKLYLEGNLDHPADYEGVAYFTEKEFKELLEESGSLGKVFQDWVSVKRGRHLLPYMKIKNELGNGFPDELFTAISKKDVYELPLEQNIAVITERWEEFAQQAEAEEKVYVFECCFIQNPLTVGMIKYGASDEVTIDYVKKLAKAVKTLNPVLVYVNQDDIDKSFRKAVAERPDDWFNGFVHYYTSQGYGLKHGLVGLDGTIDVLKARQELEQSILAHLPITPIILNNSQFEFDKHRGNLKVKILAEL
;
A
#
# COMPACT_ATOMS: atom_id res chain seq x y z
N MET A 1 1.86 -1.49 26.35
CA MET A 1 2.08 -2.68 25.49
C MET A 1 3.18 -2.28 24.52
N LYS A 2 4.13 -3.16 24.22
CA LYS A 2 5.15 -2.87 23.20
C LYS A 2 4.50 -2.96 21.83
N THR A 3 4.85 -2.07 20.90
CA THR A 3 4.31 -2.12 19.54
C THR A 3 4.72 -3.41 18.82
N LYS A 4 3.81 -4.03 18.07
CA LYS A 4 4.10 -5.12 17.11
C LYS A 4 4.00 -4.67 15.65
N LEU A 5 3.56 -3.44 15.39
CA LEU A 5 3.35 -2.93 14.04
C LEU A 5 3.77 -1.46 13.95
N ILE A 6 4.66 -1.15 13.03
CA ILE A 6 5.06 0.21 12.67
C ILE A 6 4.66 0.45 11.22
N LEU A 7 3.89 1.51 11.00
CA LEU A 7 3.36 1.93 9.72
C LEU A 7 4.10 3.17 9.25
N VAL A 8 4.61 3.18 8.02
CA VAL A 8 5.35 4.30 7.45
C VAL A 8 4.60 4.85 6.24
N GLU A 9 4.07 6.06 6.40
CA GLU A 9 3.16 6.72 5.46
C GLU A 9 3.65 8.11 5.05
N GLY A 10 3.06 8.66 3.99
CA GLY A 10 3.40 9.96 3.41
C GLY A 10 3.27 9.98 1.88
N LEU A 11 3.47 11.15 1.28
CA LEU A 11 3.34 11.32 -0.17
C LEU A 11 4.52 10.73 -0.98
N PRO A 12 4.35 10.47 -2.29
CA PRO A 12 5.45 10.11 -3.17
C PRO A 12 6.61 11.11 -3.09
N GLY A 13 7.85 10.61 -3.04
CA GLY A 13 9.04 11.47 -2.90
C GLY A 13 9.35 11.96 -1.48
N SER A 14 8.52 11.64 -0.47
CA SER A 14 8.74 12.14 0.89
C SER A 14 9.90 11.48 1.64
N GLY A 15 10.35 10.29 1.21
CA GLY A 15 11.40 9.50 1.87
C GLY A 15 10.90 8.32 2.70
N LYS A 16 9.70 7.80 2.42
CA LYS A 16 9.11 6.64 3.10
C LYS A 16 10.01 5.40 3.11
N SER A 17 10.48 4.95 1.94
CA SER A 17 11.29 3.72 1.85
C SER A 17 12.60 3.83 2.63
N THR A 18 13.24 5.01 2.59
CA THR A 18 14.42 5.30 3.42
C THR A 18 14.07 5.25 4.91
N THR A 19 12.95 5.85 5.29
CA THR A 19 12.47 5.84 6.69
C THR A 19 12.18 4.41 7.17
N ALA A 20 11.45 3.60 6.39
CA ALA A 20 11.10 2.24 6.75
C ALA A 20 12.34 1.34 6.91
N LYS A 21 13.34 1.48 6.01
CA LYS A 21 14.64 0.81 6.14
C LYS A 21 15.39 1.24 7.40
N LEU A 22 15.44 2.53 7.68
CA LEU A 22 16.08 3.04 8.90
C LEU A 22 15.40 2.53 10.17
N ILE A 23 14.07 2.46 10.21
CA ILE A 23 13.34 1.85 11.33
C ILE A 23 13.78 0.41 11.52
N HIS A 24 13.80 -0.39 10.45
CA HIS A 24 14.23 -1.79 10.51
C HIS A 24 15.68 -1.94 11.00
N GLU A 25 16.60 -1.11 10.52
CA GLU A 25 17.99 -1.07 11.01
C GLU A 25 18.08 -0.68 12.49
N ILE A 26 17.28 0.28 12.94
CA ILE A 26 17.24 0.70 14.36
C ILE A 26 16.74 -0.47 15.23
N LEU A 27 15.67 -1.16 14.82
CA LEU A 27 15.13 -2.29 15.57
C LEU A 27 16.15 -3.44 15.69
N THR A 28 16.67 -3.88 14.55
CA THR A 28 17.61 -5.00 14.48
C THR A 28 18.94 -4.68 15.19
N GLY A 29 19.44 -3.44 15.05
CA GLY A 29 20.61 -2.96 15.78
C GLY A 29 20.42 -2.85 17.30
N ASN A 30 19.18 -2.94 17.80
CA ASN A 30 18.83 -3.01 19.22
C ASN A 30 18.28 -4.38 19.63
N ASN A 31 18.60 -5.44 18.89
CA ASN A 31 18.20 -6.84 19.14
C ASN A 31 16.67 -7.05 19.19
N VAL A 32 15.90 -6.24 18.47
CA VAL A 32 14.47 -6.48 18.26
C VAL A 32 14.28 -7.23 16.94
N GLU A 33 13.65 -8.41 17.00
CA GLU A 33 13.29 -9.14 15.79
C GLU A 33 12.25 -8.32 15.01
N ALA A 34 12.56 -8.00 13.75
CA ALA A 34 11.71 -7.18 12.91
C ALA A 34 11.67 -7.64 11.45
N LYS A 35 10.50 -7.53 10.82
CA LYS A 35 10.30 -7.78 9.38
C LYS A 35 9.85 -6.52 8.67
N LEU A 36 10.54 -6.18 7.58
CA LEU A 36 10.25 -5.03 6.74
C LEU A 36 9.52 -5.47 5.47
N TYR A 37 8.40 -4.79 5.16
CA TYR A 37 7.66 -4.95 3.93
C TYR A 37 7.56 -3.59 3.23
N LEU A 38 8.20 -3.50 2.07
CA LEU A 38 8.22 -2.30 1.23
C LEU A 38 7.04 -2.34 0.23
N GLU A 39 6.73 -1.18 -0.35
CA GLU A 39 5.75 -1.06 -1.43
C GLU A 39 6.07 -2.03 -2.60
N GLY A 40 5.07 -2.71 -3.14
CA GLY A 40 5.21 -3.68 -4.23
C GLY A 40 5.67 -5.08 -3.81
N ASN A 41 5.75 -5.37 -2.50
CA ASN A 41 6.11 -6.71 -2.03
C ASN A 41 4.95 -7.71 -2.23
N LEU A 42 5.12 -8.67 -3.13
CA LEU A 42 4.12 -9.72 -3.43
C LEU A 42 3.84 -10.68 -2.26
N ASP A 43 4.69 -10.69 -1.23
CA ASP A 43 4.53 -11.47 0.00
C ASP A 43 4.03 -10.63 1.19
N HIS A 44 3.49 -9.43 0.93
CA HIS A 44 2.98 -8.56 1.99
C HIS A 44 1.84 -9.25 2.77
N PRO A 45 1.92 -9.36 4.11
CA PRO A 45 1.00 -10.18 4.88
C PRO A 45 -0.36 -9.52 5.10
N ALA A 46 -0.45 -8.19 4.93
CA ALA A 46 -1.68 -7.41 5.06
C ALA A 46 -2.17 -6.81 3.72
N ASP A 47 -1.58 -7.18 2.59
CA ASP A 47 -1.93 -6.60 1.28
C ASP A 47 -2.09 -7.68 0.20
N TYR A 48 -2.64 -7.30 -0.95
CA TYR A 48 -2.92 -8.11 -2.13
C TYR A 48 -2.22 -7.57 -3.38
N GLU A 49 -0.94 -7.23 -3.27
CA GLU A 49 -0.13 -6.82 -4.43
C GLU A 49 -0.07 -7.93 -5.48
N GLY A 50 -0.57 -7.66 -6.69
CA GLY A 50 -0.54 -8.61 -7.79
C GLY A 50 -1.36 -9.88 -7.56
N VAL A 51 -2.50 -9.74 -6.88
CA VAL A 51 -3.44 -10.83 -6.58
C VAL A 51 -4.78 -10.55 -7.24
N ALA A 52 -5.28 -11.52 -8.01
CA ALA A 52 -6.56 -11.45 -8.69
C ALA A 52 -7.67 -12.15 -7.90
N TYR A 53 -8.85 -11.54 -7.93
CA TYR A 53 -10.06 -12.02 -7.32
C TYR A 53 -10.96 -12.71 -8.36
N PHE A 54 -11.42 -13.91 -8.03
CA PHE A 54 -12.42 -14.63 -8.80
C PHE A 54 -13.53 -15.17 -7.89
N THR A 55 -14.75 -15.13 -8.40
CA THR A 55 -15.81 -16.03 -7.90
C THR A 55 -15.48 -17.48 -8.26
N GLU A 56 -16.11 -18.45 -7.60
CA GLU A 56 -15.95 -19.87 -7.96
C GLU A 56 -16.24 -20.14 -9.44
N LYS A 57 -17.28 -19.50 -10.00
CA LYS A 57 -17.65 -19.65 -11.40
C LYS A 57 -16.57 -19.10 -12.33
N GLU A 58 -16.14 -17.85 -12.12
CA GLU A 58 -15.11 -17.23 -12.97
C GLU A 58 -13.78 -17.97 -12.87
N PHE A 59 -13.44 -18.52 -11.71
CA PHE A 59 -12.23 -19.30 -11.55
C PHE A 59 -12.30 -20.62 -12.34
N LYS A 60 -13.44 -21.30 -12.37
CA LYS A 60 -13.63 -22.49 -13.21
C LYS A 60 -13.47 -22.16 -14.69
N GLU A 61 -14.08 -21.07 -15.16
CA GLU A 61 -13.93 -20.57 -16.53
C GLU A 61 -12.46 -20.27 -16.85
N LEU A 62 -11.74 -19.60 -15.94
CA LEU A 62 -10.31 -19.35 -16.08
C LEU A 62 -9.53 -20.66 -16.28
N LEU A 63 -9.81 -21.69 -15.46
CA LEU A 63 -9.10 -22.97 -15.55
C LEU A 63 -9.32 -23.69 -16.89
N GLU A 64 -10.52 -23.59 -17.46
CA GLU A 64 -10.85 -24.15 -18.77
C GLU A 64 -10.09 -23.43 -19.90
N GLU A 65 -9.93 -22.10 -19.79
CA GLU A 65 -9.21 -21.26 -20.76
C GLU A 65 -7.68 -21.32 -20.61
N SER A 66 -7.18 -21.78 -19.46
CA SER A 66 -5.75 -21.72 -19.11
C SER A 66 -4.89 -22.87 -19.68
N GLY A 67 -5.51 -23.86 -20.33
CA GLY A 67 -4.80 -25.03 -20.86
C GLY A 67 -3.92 -25.71 -19.80
N SER A 68 -2.62 -25.90 -20.11
CA SER A 68 -1.67 -26.53 -19.19
C SER A 68 -1.41 -25.72 -17.91
N LEU A 69 -1.71 -24.41 -17.89
CA LEU A 69 -1.54 -23.56 -16.70
C LEU A 69 -2.67 -23.73 -15.68
N GLY A 70 -3.78 -24.38 -16.05
CA GLY A 70 -4.89 -24.61 -15.12
C GLY A 70 -4.44 -25.32 -13.84
N LYS A 71 -3.53 -26.30 -13.94
CA LYS A 71 -2.99 -26.98 -12.76
C LYS A 71 -2.14 -26.05 -11.88
N VAL A 72 -1.33 -25.20 -12.50
CA VAL A 72 -0.52 -24.19 -11.79
C VAL A 72 -1.43 -23.24 -11.01
N PHE A 73 -2.51 -22.76 -11.64
CA PHE A 73 -3.45 -21.86 -10.98
C PHE A 73 -4.18 -22.53 -9.83
N GLN A 74 -4.59 -23.80 -9.98
CA GLN A 74 -5.20 -24.57 -8.88
C GLN A 74 -4.25 -24.76 -7.70
N ASP A 75 -2.95 -24.95 -7.94
CA ASP A 75 -1.99 -25.20 -6.86
C ASP A 75 -1.61 -23.91 -6.10
N TRP A 76 -1.75 -22.74 -6.74
CA TRP A 76 -1.40 -21.45 -6.15
C TRP A 76 -2.57 -20.65 -5.58
N VAL A 77 -3.81 -20.96 -6.00
CA VAL A 77 -4.98 -20.19 -5.56
C VAL A 77 -5.27 -20.40 -4.08
N SER A 78 -5.61 -19.33 -3.38
CA SER A 78 -6.15 -19.38 -2.03
C SER A 78 -7.67 -19.25 -2.06
N VAL A 79 -8.39 -20.17 -1.43
CA VAL A 79 -9.86 -20.12 -1.33
C VAL A 79 -10.28 -19.59 0.03
N LYS A 80 -10.98 -18.45 0.04
CA LYS A 80 -11.44 -17.78 1.27
C LYS A 80 -12.89 -17.36 1.18
N ARG A 81 -13.75 -17.97 2.00
CA ARG A 81 -15.21 -17.70 2.02
C ARG A 81 -15.84 -17.76 0.61
N GLY A 82 -15.47 -18.77 -0.18
CA GLY A 82 -15.95 -18.95 -1.56
C GLY A 82 -15.26 -18.10 -2.63
N ARG A 83 -14.34 -17.21 -2.24
CA ARG A 83 -13.54 -16.38 -3.17
C ARG A 83 -12.23 -17.08 -3.49
N HIS A 84 -11.81 -16.98 -4.75
CA HIS A 84 -10.55 -17.52 -5.25
C HIS A 84 -9.57 -16.36 -5.45
N LEU A 85 -8.47 -16.37 -4.71
CA LEU A 85 -7.44 -15.34 -4.74
C LEU A 85 -6.17 -15.91 -5.38
N LEU A 86 -5.90 -15.49 -6.61
CA LEU A 86 -4.80 -16.01 -7.42
C LEU A 86 -3.63 -15.01 -7.43
N PRO A 87 -2.46 -15.33 -6.85
CA PRO A 87 -1.28 -14.46 -6.85
C PRO A 87 -0.58 -14.45 -8.22
N TYR A 88 -1.25 -13.91 -9.23
CA TYR A 88 -0.85 -14.01 -10.63
C TYR A 88 0.49 -13.35 -10.93
N MET A 89 0.87 -12.28 -10.22
CA MET A 89 2.20 -11.67 -10.38
C MET A 89 3.31 -12.57 -9.87
N LYS A 90 3.09 -13.32 -8.78
CA LYS A 90 4.06 -14.32 -8.32
C LYS A 90 4.22 -15.44 -9.32
N ILE A 91 3.10 -15.94 -9.85
CA ILE A 91 3.11 -16.98 -10.88
C ILE A 91 3.81 -16.48 -12.15
N LYS A 92 3.58 -15.22 -12.56
CA LYS A 92 4.31 -14.60 -13.67
C LYS A 92 5.81 -14.51 -13.43
N ASN A 93 6.24 -14.17 -12.22
CA ASN A 93 7.67 -14.13 -11.89
C ASN A 93 8.32 -15.52 -11.96
N GLU A 94 7.61 -16.58 -11.53
CA GLU A 94 8.11 -17.96 -11.61
C GLU A 94 8.14 -18.50 -13.04
N LEU A 95 7.12 -18.20 -13.85
CA LEU A 95 6.99 -18.74 -15.20
C LEU A 95 7.74 -17.91 -16.26
N GLY A 96 7.99 -16.62 -16.00
CA GLY A 96 8.54 -15.68 -16.97
C GLY A 96 7.76 -15.68 -18.28
N ASN A 97 8.46 -15.89 -19.40
CA ASN A 97 7.87 -15.97 -20.74
C ASN A 97 6.91 -17.15 -20.93
N GLY A 98 6.85 -18.09 -19.98
CA GLY A 98 5.88 -19.18 -19.96
C GLY A 98 4.46 -18.74 -19.57
N PHE A 99 4.26 -17.49 -19.15
CA PHE A 99 2.94 -16.92 -18.86
C PHE A 99 2.44 -16.13 -20.09
N PRO A 100 1.40 -16.61 -20.81
CA PRO A 100 0.88 -15.93 -21.99
C PRO A 100 0.36 -14.51 -21.70
N ASP A 101 0.69 -13.55 -22.55
CA ASP A 101 0.31 -12.14 -22.38
C ASP A 101 -1.20 -11.91 -22.38
N GLU A 102 -1.94 -12.67 -23.19
CA GLU A 102 -3.41 -12.60 -23.23
C GLU A 102 -4.02 -13.02 -21.89
N LEU A 103 -3.52 -14.11 -21.31
CA LEU A 103 -3.97 -14.62 -20.01
C LEU A 103 -3.57 -13.67 -18.88
N PHE A 104 -2.36 -13.12 -18.95
CA PHE A 104 -1.90 -12.10 -18.00
C PHE A 104 -2.81 -10.86 -18.04
N THR A 105 -3.13 -10.38 -19.24
CA THR A 105 -4.02 -9.24 -19.45
C THR A 105 -5.42 -9.53 -18.92
N ALA A 106 -5.96 -10.73 -19.18
CA ALA A 106 -7.28 -11.13 -18.67
C ALA A 106 -7.32 -11.19 -17.14
N ILE A 107 -6.32 -11.80 -16.50
CA ILE A 107 -6.25 -11.95 -15.04
C ILE A 107 -5.99 -10.61 -14.35
N SER A 108 -5.13 -9.74 -14.90
CA SER A 108 -4.84 -8.43 -14.30
C SER A 108 -6.07 -7.52 -14.19
N LYS A 109 -7.06 -7.66 -15.07
CA LYS A 109 -8.36 -6.96 -14.96
C LYS A 109 -9.21 -7.41 -13.77
N LYS A 110 -8.83 -8.51 -13.13
CA LYS A 110 -9.46 -9.07 -11.94
C LYS A 110 -8.61 -8.81 -10.70
N ASP A 111 -7.56 -8.00 -10.77
CA ASP A 111 -6.75 -7.62 -9.61
C ASP A 111 -7.64 -7.08 -8.47
N VAL A 112 -7.27 -7.35 -7.22
CA VAL A 112 -8.00 -6.87 -6.04
C VAL A 112 -8.15 -5.34 -6.06
N TYR A 113 -7.21 -4.62 -6.67
CA TYR A 113 -7.25 -3.17 -6.85
C TYR A 113 -8.13 -2.68 -8.01
N GLU A 114 -8.63 -3.59 -8.85
CA GLU A 114 -9.60 -3.33 -9.92
C GLU A 114 -11.06 -3.65 -9.51
N LEU A 115 -11.26 -4.21 -8.31
CA LEU A 115 -12.59 -4.50 -7.76
C LEU A 115 -13.38 -3.24 -7.46
N PRO A 116 -14.73 -3.28 -7.58
CA PRO A 116 -15.60 -2.22 -7.07
C PRO A 116 -15.21 -1.82 -5.65
N LEU A 117 -15.19 -0.51 -5.36
CA LEU A 117 -14.62 0.05 -4.13
C LEU A 117 -15.12 -0.64 -2.85
N GLU A 118 -16.43 -0.90 -2.74
CA GLU A 118 -17.00 -1.58 -1.57
C GLU A 118 -16.41 -2.99 -1.37
N GLN A 119 -16.20 -3.71 -2.46
CA GLN A 119 -15.61 -5.05 -2.45
C GLN A 119 -14.11 -5.00 -2.15
N ASN A 120 -13.38 -4.04 -2.71
CA ASN A 120 -11.97 -3.80 -2.36
C ASN A 120 -11.82 -3.54 -0.86
N ILE A 121 -12.62 -2.62 -0.29
CA ILE A 121 -12.62 -2.31 1.14
C ILE A 121 -12.83 -3.58 1.97
N ALA A 122 -13.83 -4.40 1.62
CA ALA A 122 -14.13 -5.62 2.36
C ALA A 122 -12.98 -6.64 2.31
N VAL A 123 -12.42 -6.89 1.12
CA VAL A 123 -11.35 -7.88 0.91
C VAL A 123 -10.04 -7.45 1.60
N ILE A 124 -9.65 -6.18 1.47
CA ILE A 124 -8.42 -5.67 2.10
C ILE A 124 -8.59 -5.59 3.62
N THR A 125 -9.74 -5.14 4.13
CA THR A 125 -9.98 -5.10 5.59
C THR A 125 -9.85 -6.49 6.20
N GLU A 126 -10.43 -7.51 5.57
CA GLU A 126 -10.30 -8.91 6.03
C GLU A 126 -8.84 -9.37 6.03
N ARG A 127 -8.05 -8.99 5.02
CA ARG A 127 -6.62 -9.31 4.97
C ARG A 127 -5.83 -8.69 6.12
N TRP A 128 -6.16 -7.46 6.50
CA TRP A 128 -5.58 -6.79 7.67
C TRP A 128 -5.98 -7.46 8.98
N GLU A 129 -7.23 -7.93 9.10
CA GLU A 129 -7.71 -8.69 10.28
C GLU A 129 -6.97 -10.03 10.44
N GLU A 130 -6.79 -10.77 9.35
CA GLU A 130 -6.02 -12.02 9.35
C GLU A 130 -4.55 -11.79 9.71
N PHE A 131 -3.95 -10.75 9.14
CA PHE A 131 -2.60 -10.35 9.49
C PHE A 131 -2.47 -10.07 10.99
N ALA A 132 -3.42 -9.32 11.57
CA ALA A 132 -3.41 -9.00 12.99
C ALA A 132 -3.42 -10.27 13.85
N GLN A 133 -4.30 -11.21 13.54
CA GLN A 133 -4.38 -12.50 14.24
C GLN A 133 -3.06 -13.29 14.16
N GLN A 134 -2.43 -13.30 12.98
CA GLN A 134 -1.13 -13.95 12.81
C GLN A 134 -0.04 -13.25 13.63
N ALA A 135 0.08 -11.93 13.50
CA ALA A 135 1.13 -11.14 14.13
C ALA A 135 1.04 -11.13 15.68
N GLU A 136 -0.16 -11.27 16.24
CA GLU A 136 -0.34 -11.42 17.69
C GLU A 136 0.41 -12.62 18.27
N ALA A 137 0.41 -13.74 17.54
CA ALA A 137 1.04 -15.00 17.95
C ALA A 137 2.57 -15.03 17.74
N GLU A 138 3.13 -14.01 17.09
CA GLU A 138 4.55 -13.97 16.71
C GLU A 138 5.30 -12.92 17.56
N GLU A 139 6.50 -13.26 18.03
CA GLU A 139 7.32 -12.39 18.88
C GLU A 139 8.26 -11.50 18.05
N LYS A 140 7.69 -10.68 17.18
CA LYS A 140 8.44 -9.74 16.33
C LYS A 140 7.63 -8.50 15.97
N VAL A 141 8.35 -7.47 15.51
CA VAL A 141 7.77 -6.21 15.02
C VAL A 141 7.67 -6.22 13.50
N TYR A 142 6.54 -5.80 12.96
CA TYR A 142 6.36 -5.62 11.52
C TYR A 142 6.51 -4.14 11.17
N VAL A 143 7.25 -3.85 10.10
CA VAL A 143 7.41 -2.50 9.54
C VAL A 143 6.81 -2.51 8.14
N PHE A 144 5.72 -1.79 7.94
CA PHE A 144 5.07 -1.65 6.64
C PHE A 144 5.30 -0.27 6.05
N GLU A 145 5.64 -0.25 4.76
CA GLU A 145 5.68 0.97 3.96
C GLU A 145 4.44 1.05 3.07
N CYS A 146 3.79 2.22 3.02
CA CYS A 146 2.86 2.62 1.95
C CYS A 146 1.52 1.89 1.80
N CYS A 147 1.07 1.04 2.73
CA CYS A 147 -0.16 0.25 2.52
C CYS A 147 -1.36 0.65 3.41
N PHE A 148 -1.14 1.42 4.48
CA PHE A 148 -2.16 1.75 5.49
C PHE A 148 -3.00 2.98 5.12
N ILE A 149 -2.35 4.07 4.72
CA ILE A 149 -3.02 5.29 4.23
C ILE A 149 -2.91 5.33 2.71
N GLN A 150 -1.70 5.06 2.18
CA GLN A 150 -1.48 5.29 0.76
C GLN A 150 -2.39 4.47 -0.15
N ASN A 151 -2.59 3.17 0.10
CA ASN A 151 -3.44 2.33 -0.75
C ASN A 151 -4.93 2.72 -0.68
N PRO A 152 -5.55 2.91 0.51
CA PRO A 152 -6.91 3.41 0.61
C PRO A 152 -7.17 4.72 -0.15
N LEU A 153 -6.24 5.68 -0.12
CA LEU A 153 -6.42 6.95 -0.84
C LEU A 153 -6.22 6.80 -2.34
N THR A 154 -5.24 5.99 -2.76
CA THR A 154 -5.03 5.67 -4.16
C THR A 154 -6.28 5.01 -4.77
N VAL A 155 -6.92 4.07 -4.07
CA VAL A 155 -8.14 3.42 -4.56
C VAL A 155 -9.36 4.33 -4.40
N GLY A 156 -9.62 4.83 -3.20
CA GLY A 156 -10.80 5.62 -2.88
C GLY A 156 -10.84 6.95 -3.63
N MET A 157 -9.88 7.83 -3.34
CA MET A 157 -9.84 9.18 -3.89
C MET A 157 -9.38 9.18 -5.35
N ILE A 158 -8.23 8.55 -5.65
CA ILE A 158 -7.59 8.72 -6.97
C ILE A 158 -8.30 7.91 -8.05
N LYS A 159 -8.54 6.61 -7.83
CA LYS A 159 -9.19 5.73 -8.81
C LYS A 159 -10.70 5.96 -8.89
N TYR A 160 -11.40 5.89 -7.76
CA TYR A 160 -12.87 5.94 -7.73
C TYR A 160 -13.47 7.32 -7.51
N GLY A 161 -12.69 8.33 -7.11
CA GLY A 161 -13.23 9.67 -6.81
C GLY A 161 -14.25 9.65 -5.66
N ALA A 162 -14.08 8.73 -4.72
CA ALA A 162 -14.92 8.59 -3.54
C ALA A 162 -14.87 9.84 -2.65
N SER A 163 -15.88 10.01 -1.80
CA SER A 163 -15.87 11.11 -0.83
C SER A 163 -14.81 10.90 0.24
N ASP A 164 -14.43 12.00 0.89
CA ASP A 164 -13.48 11.99 2.00
C ASP A 164 -13.97 11.08 3.13
N GLU A 165 -15.28 11.09 3.44
CA GLU A 165 -15.84 10.24 4.49
C GLU A 165 -15.64 8.75 4.21
N VAL A 166 -15.90 8.31 2.96
CA VAL A 166 -15.71 6.91 2.56
C VAL A 166 -14.23 6.52 2.69
N THR A 167 -13.33 7.41 2.28
CA THR A 167 -11.88 7.14 2.30
C THR A 167 -11.33 7.15 3.74
N ILE A 168 -11.77 8.09 4.58
CA ILE A 168 -11.44 8.13 6.01
C ILE A 168 -11.95 6.88 6.72
N ASP A 169 -13.19 6.48 6.45
CA ASP A 169 -13.78 5.27 7.06
C ASP A 169 -13.07 3.99 6.61
N TYR A 170 -12.54 3.97 5.37
CA TYR A 170 -11.69 2.88 4.92
C TYR A 170 -10.44 2.76 5.80
N VAL A 171 -9.66 3.85 5.97
CA VAL A 171 -8.46 3.80 6.83
C VAL A 171 -8.81 3.47 8.29
N LYS A 172 -9.94 3.97 8.82
CA LYS A 172 -10.41 3.62 10.17
C LYS A 172 -10.73 2.13 10.32
N LYS A 173 -11.28 1.47 9.29
CA LYS A 173 -11.48 0.01 9.30
C LYS A 173 -10.16 -0.73 9.42
N LEU A 174 -9.13 -0.31 8.66
CA LEU A 174 -7.79 -0.88 8.77
C LEU A 174 -7.18 -0.65 10.15
N ALA A 175 -7.32 0.57 10.71
CA ALA A 175 -6.83 0.90 12.04
C ALA A 175 -7.47 0.04 13.13
N LYS A 176 -8.78 -0.24 12.99
CA LYS A 176 -9.51 -1.13 13.89
C LYS A 176 -9.00 -2.58 13.78
N ALA A 177 -8.73 -3.06 12.57
CA ALA A 177 -8.28 -4.42 12.32
C ALA A 177 -6.97 -4.75 13.03
N VAL A 178 -6.02 -3.81 13.09
CA VAL A 178 -4.70 -4.00 13.73
C VAL A 178 -4.59 -3.39 15.12
N LYS A 179 -5.69 -2.97 15.75
CA LYS A 179 -5.68 -2.26 17.03
C LYS A 179 -4.91 -3.02 18.13
N THR A 180 -5.04 -4.35 18.16
CA THR A 180 -4.42 -5.23 19.15
C THR A 180 -2.89 -5.31 19.02
N LEU A 181 -2.34 -4.97 17.85
CA LEU A 181 -0.90 -4.90 17.63
C LEU A 181 -0.25 -3.63 18.19
N ASN A 182 -1.04 -2.72 18.79
CA ASN A 182 -0.60 -1.42 19.28
C ASN A 182 0.23 -0.66 18.22
N PRO A 183 -0.39 -0.32 17.08
CA PRO A 183 0.35 0.20 15.93
C PRO A 183 0.95 1.58 16.21
N VAL A 184 2.17 1.79 15.76
CA VAL A 184 2.84 3.09 15.71
C VAL A 184 2.79 3.60 14.27
N LEU A 185 2.26 4.80 14.07
CA LEU A 185 2.22 5.44 12.75
C LEU A 185 3.32 6.49 12.65
N VAL A 186 4.22 6.32 11.67
CA VAL A 186 5.25 7.30 11.30
C VAL A 186 4.83 7.96 9.99
N TYR A 187 4.54 9.26 10.03
CA TYR A 187 4.17 10.05 8.86
C TYR A 187 5.33 10.92 8.41
N VAL A 188 5.83 10.69 7.19
CA VAL A 188 6.95 11.43 6.60
C VAL A 188 6.41 12.60 5.78
N ASN A 189 6.48 13.80 6.38
CA ASN A 189 5.94 15.03 5.82
C ASN A 189 6.93 15.75 4.89
N GLN A 190 6.38 16.44 3.90
CA GLN A 190 7.05 17.41 3.04
C GLN A 190 6.23 18.70 3.04
N ASP A 191 6.87 19.83 3.32
CA ASP A 191 6.18 21.14 3.31
C ASP A 191 5.96 21.65 1.88
N ASP A 192 6.85 21.26 0.96
CA ASP A 192 6.81 21.62 -0.45
C ASP A 192 6.60 20.36 -1.31
N ILE A 193 5.33 20.07 -1.59
CA ILE A 193 4.94 18.93 -2.43
C ILE A 193 5.46 19.09 -3.85
N ASP A 194 5.45 20.30 -4.41
CA ASP A 194 5.93 20.53 -5.78
C ASP A 194 7.41 20.14 -5.87
N LYS A 195 8.24 20.67 -4.97
CA LYS A 195 9.68 20.38 -4.93
C LYS A 195 9.95 18.89 -4.72
N SER A 196 9.28 18.26 -3.74
CA SER A 196 9.51 16.84 -3.41
C SER A 196 9.04 15.90 -4.52
N PHE A 197 7.93 16.21 -5.19
CA PHE A 197 7.44 15.40 -6.31
C PHE A 197 8.30 15.58 -7.55
N ARG A 198 8.70 16.81 -7.90
CA ARG A 198 9.62 17.06 -9.03
C ARG A 198 10.96 16.37 -8.81
N LYS A 199 11.46 16.32 -7.57
CA LYS A 199 12.63 15.52 -7.20
C LYS A 199 12.40 14.03 -7.50
N ALA A 200 11.26 13.47 -7.10
CA ALA A 200 10.93 12.07 -7.38
C ALA A 200 10.83 11.78 -8.89
N VAL A 201 10.27 12.70 -9.68
CA VAL A 201 10.22 12.61 -11.14
C VAL A 201 11.63 12.57 -11.73
N ALA A 202 12.54 13.44 -11.27
CA ALA A 202 13.91 13.48 -11.77
C ALA A 202 14.75 12.22 -11.41
N GLU A 203 14.35 11.47 -10.39
CA GLU A 203 15.07 10.27 -9.92
C GLU A 203 14.53 8.95 -10.49
N ARG A 204 13.40 8.98 -11.20
CA ARG A 204 12.68 7.78 -11.66
C ARG A 204 12.62 7.72 -13.20
N PRO A 205 12.44 6.52 -13.78
CA PRO A 205 12.29 6.38 -15.23
C PRO A 205 11.04 7.08 -15.77
N ASP A 206 11.09 7.51 -17.03
CA ASP A 206 9.98 8.19 -17.70
C ASP A 206 8.68 7.37 -17.69
N ASP A 207 8.76 6.05 -17.84
CA ASP A 207 7.59 5.16 -17.81
C ASP A 207 6.87 5.21 -16.46
N TRP A 208 7.63 5.34 -15.36
CA TRP A 208 7.04 5.52 -14.03
C TRP A 208 6.28 6.84 -13.98
N PHE A 209 6.88 7.94 -14.45
CA PHE A 209 6.25 9.25 -14.44
C PHE A 209 4.99 9.28 -15.29
N ASN A 210 5.05 8.76 -16.53
CA ASN A 210 3.92 8.70 -17.45
C ASN A 210 2.77 7.88 -16.88
N GLY A 211 3.06 6.70 -16.32
CA GLY A 211 2.07 5.86 -15.66
C GLY A 211 1.45 6.54 -14.44
N PHE A 212 2.27 7.20 -13.62
CA PHE A 212 1.80 7.94 -12.44
C PHE A 212 0.87 9.09 -12.80
N VAL A 213 1.28 9.95 -13.74
CA VAL A 213 0.45 11.07 -14.22
C VAL A 213 -0.86 10.56 -14.80
N HIS A 214 -0.82 9.55 -15.66
CA HIS A 214 -2.02 8.95 -16.22
C HIS A 214 -2.96 8.47 -15.11
N TYR A 215 -2.47 7.62 -14.20
CA TYR A 215 -3.27 7.07 -13.10
C TYR A 215 -3.89 8.16 -12.20
N TYR A 216 -3.19 9.27 -11.97
CA TYR A 216 -3.66 10.32 -11.07
C TYR A 216 -4.61 11.33 -11.72
N THR A 217 -4.58 11.47 -13.05
CA THR A 217 -5.31 12.54 -13.75
C THR A 217 -6.42 12.04 -14.68
N SER A 218 -6.38 10.78 -15.14
CA SER A 218 -7.36 10.25 -16.10
C SER A 218 -8.57 9.56 -15.45
N GLN A 219 -8.68 9.57 -14.12
CA GLN A 219 -9.74 8.89 -13.37
C GLN A 219 -10.05 9.62 -12.05
N GLY A 220 -11.10 9.16 -11.36
CA GLY A 220 -11.54 9.61 -10.05
C GLY A 220 -11.40 11.12 -9.80
N TYR A 221 -10.63 11.48 -8.77
CA TYR A 221 -10.47 12.88 -8.36
C TYR A 221 -9.86 13.77 -9.45
N GLY A 222 -8.77 13.34 -10.09
CA GLY A 222 -8.08 14.15 -11.09
C GLY A 222 -8.97 14.47 -12.29
N LEU A 223 -9.66 13.45 -12.82
CA LEU A 223 -10.60 13.61 -13.93
C LEU A 223 -11.77 14.54 -13.57
N LYS A 224 -12.36 14.35 -12.38
CA LYS A 224 -13.49 15.16 -11.90
C LYS A 224 -13.17 16.65 -11.80
N HIS A 225 -11.90 16.99 -11.53
CA HIS A 225 -11.45 18.38 -11.40
C HIS A 225 -10.74 18.91 -12.65
N GLY A 226 -10.71 18.14 -13.75
CA GLY A 226 -10.07 18.55 -15.01
C GLY A 226 -8.55 18.75 -14.88
N LEU A 227 -7.90 18.07 -13.93
CA LEU A 227 -6.47 18.17 -13.68
C LEU A 227 -5.72 17.32 -14.70
N VAL A 228 -4.61 17.84 -15.24
CA VAL A 228 -3.83 17.18 -16.30
C VAL A 228 -2.33 17.41 -16.13
N GLY A 229 -1.53 16.46 -16.62
CA GLY A 229 -0.07 16.59 -16.67
C GLY A 229 0.58 16.69 -15.30
N LEU A 230 1.82 17.20 -15.27
CA LEU A 230 2.62 17.32 -14.05
C LEU A 230 1.96 18.24 -13.02
N ASP A 231 1.57 19.45 -13.43
CA ASP A 231 1.02 20.44 -12.49
C ASP A 231 -0.34 19.98 -11.94
N GLY A 232 -1.20 19.38 -12.77
CA GLY A 232 -2.44 18.75 -12.30
C GLY A 232 -2.18 17.60 -11.33
N THR A 233 -1.16 16.78 -11.56
CA THR A 233 -0.75 15.72 -10.61
C THR A 233 -0.31 16.30 -9.28
N ILE A 234 0.44 17.40 -9.28
CA ILE A 234 0.87 18.10 -8.05
C ILE A 234 -0.36 18.64 -7.28
N ASP A 235 -1.36 19.17 -7.97
CA ASP A 235 -2.59 19.64 -7.33
C ASP A 235 -3.42 18.48 -6.74
N VAL A 236 -3.46 17.33 -7.42
CA VAL A 236 -4.04 16.11 -6.83
C VAL A 236 -3.29 15.70 -5.56
N LEU A 237 -1.95 15.78 -5.55
CA LEU A 237 -1.14 15.44 -4.37
C LEU A 237 -1.33 16.41 -3.21
N LYS A 238 -1.58 17.71 -3.47
CA LYS A 238 -1.94 18.68 -2.42
C LYS A 238 -3.30 18.34 -1.81
N ALA A 239 -4.32 18.10 -2.63
CA ALA A 239 -5.64 17.68 -2.14
C ALA A 239 -5.55 16.36 -1.35
N ARG A 240 -4.71 15.43 -1.81
CA ARG A 240 -4.43 14.19 -1.09
C ARG A 240 -3.77 14.46 0.26
N GLN A 241 -2.81 15.39 0.35
CA GLN A 241 -2.19 15.77 1.63
C GLN A 241 -3.23 16.29 2.61
N GLU A 242 -4.15 17.15 2.17
CA GLU A 242 -5.22 17.68 3.02
C GLU A 242 -6.08 16.55 3.60
N LEU A 243 -6.44 15.57 2.76
CA LEU A 243 -7.16 14.38 3.21
C LEU A 243 -6.32 13.49 4.15
N GLU A 244 -5.03 13.30 3.88
CA GLU A 244 -4.12 12.58 4.79
C GLU A 244 -4.04 13.29 6.15
N GLN A 245 -3.96 14.63 6.20
CA GLN A 245 -3.98 15.39 7.46
C GLN A 245 -5.31 15.21 8.21
N SER A 246 -6.44 15.22 7.50
CA SER A 246 -7.75 14.93 8.10
C SER A 246 -7.78 13.52 8.70
N ILE A 247 -7.24 12.52 8.00
CA ILE A 247 -7.15 11.14 8.51
C ILE A 247 -6.30 11.09 9.78
N LEU A 248 -5.10 11.69 9.76
CA LEU A 248 -4.21 11.72 10.92
C LEU A 248 -4.88 12.33 12.16
N ALA A 249 -5.71 13.36 11.98
CA ALA A 249 -6.45 14.00 13.07
C ALA A 249 -7.61 13.14 13.63
N HIS A 250 -8.16 12.21 12.84
CA HIS A 250 -9.32 11.40 13.22
C HIS A 250 -9.00 9.94 13.54
N LEU A 251 -7.73 9.53 13.42
CA LEU A 251 -7.30 8.18 13.74
C LEU A 251 -7.14 7.98 15.26
N PRO A 252 -7.43 6.77 15.77
CA PRO A 252 -7.17 6.40 17.17
C PRO A 252 -5.68 6.08 17.42
N ILE A 253 -4.78 6.53 16.55
CA ILE A 253 -3.35 6.29 16.58
C ILE A 253 -2.68 7.66 16.54
N THR A 254 -1.91 8.01 17.56
CA THR A 254 -1.14 9.26 17.57
C THR A 254 0.04 9.13 16.61
N PRO A 255 0.14 9.95 15.55
CA PRO A 255 1.23 9.81 14.59
C PRO A 255 2.53 10.46 15.10
N ILE A 256 3.63 9.80 14.82
CA ILE A 256 4.96 10.39 14.81
C ILE A 256 5.14 11.12 13.48
N ILE A 257 5.05 12.45 13.50
CA ILE A 257 5.29 13.28 12.32
C ILE A 257 6.79 13.57 12.21
N LEU A 258 7.38 13.23 11.06
CA LEU A 258 8.76 13.53 10.70
C LEU A 258 8.78 14.44 9.48
N ASN A 259 9.26 15.66 9.64
CA ASN A 259 9.48 16.56 8.52
C ASN A 259 10.80 16.21 7.84
N ASN A 260 10.73 15.85 6.55
CA ASN A 260 11.89 15.51 5.73
C ASN A 260 12.11 16.51 4.58
N SER A 261 11.63 17.76 4.71
CA SER A 261 11.71 18.79 3.66
C SER A 261 13.14 19.17 3.26
N GLN A 262 14.11 18.95 4.16
CA GLN A 262 15.52 19.27 3.93
C GLN A 262 16.34 18.09 3.41
N PHE A 263 15.80 16.86 3.41
CA PHE A 263 16.51 15.64 3.03
C PHE A 263 17.86 15.44 3.76
N GLU A 264 17.98 15.93 5.00
CA GLU A 264 19.18 15.79 5.85
C GLU A 264 19.21 14.41 6.51
N PHE A 265 19.84 13.43 5.86
CA PHE A 265 19.81 12.01 6.27
C PHE A 265 20.18 11.77 7.74
N ASP A 266 21.31 12.30 8.22
CA ASP A 266 21.78 12.04 9.59
C ASP A 266 20.85 12.61 10.66
N LYS A 267 20.29 13.80 10.39
CA LYS A 267 19.30 14.43 11.26
C LYS A 267 17.99 13.66 11.27
N HIS A 268 17.52 13.22 10.10
CA HIS A 268 16.33 12.37 9.97
C HIS A 268 16.50 11.07 10.75
N ARG A 269 17.64 10.39 10.58
CA ARG A 269 18.00 9.16 11.30
C ARG A 269 18.06 9.38 12.81
N GLY A 270 18.68 10.47 13.27
CA GLY A 270 18.77 10.82 14.69
C GLY A 270 17.39 11.03 15.33
N ASN A 271 16.54 11.83 14.68
CA ASN A 271 15.18 12.10 15.14
C ASN A 271 14.33 10.83 15.18
N LEU A 272 14.42 10.01 14.14
CA LEU A 272 13.71 8.74 14.05
C LEU A 272 14.12 7.77 15.16
N LYS A 273 15.44 7.61 15.41
CA LYS A 273 15.96 6.71 16.44
C LYS A 273 15.41 7.04 17.83
N VAL A 274 15.40 8.31 18.22
CA VAL A 274 14.88 8.72 19.53
C VAL A 274 13.40 8.35 19.68
N LYS A 275 12.59 8.56 18.64
CA LYS A 275 11.16 8.31 18.69
C LYS A 275 10.82 6.82 18.66
N ILE A 276 11.46 6.05 17.78
CA ILE A 276 11.19 4.61 17.64
C ILE A 276 11.58 3.85 18.92
N LEU A 277 12.72 4.18 19.53
CA LEU A 277 13.14 3.51 20.76
C LEU A 277 12.22 3.82 21.96
N ALA A 278 11.45 4.91 21.92
CA ALA A 278 10.50 5.24 22.98
C ALA A 278 9.21 4.38 22.91
N GLU A 279 8.94 3.73 21.77
CA GLU A 279 7.76 2.90 21.54
C GLU A 279 8.01 1.38 21.78
N LEU A 280 9.27 1.02 22.06
CA LEU A 280 9.73 -0.35 22.33
C LEU A 280 9.71 -0.67 23.83
#